data_AF-A0A0A8WVK1-F1
#
_entry.id   AF-A0A0A8WVK1-F1
#
_cell.length_a   1.000
_cell.length_b   1.000
_cell.length_c   1.000
_cell.angle_alpha   90.00
_cell.angle_beta   90.00
_cell.angle_gamma   90.00
#
_symmetry.space_group_name_H-M   'P 1'
#
loop_
_entity.id
_entity.type
_entity.pdbx_description
1 polymer ?
#
loop_
_entity_poly.entity_id
_entity_poly.type
_entity_poly.pdbx_seq_one_letter_code
_entity_poly.pdbx_strand_id
1 'polypeptide(L)'
;MKRVTGLIGIVAASVLLTSVQFVSAEVTGGNEVKKDECLLVSKNCVDNVDSIQQRIDKLNKEISKGTDVYTKDELRNLNDKLRETERTLEFMTVGG
;
A
#
# COMPACT_ATOMS: atom_id res chain seq x y z
N MET A 1 23.16 59.87 26.19
CA MET A 1 22.62 59.89 27.56
C MET A 1 21.20 59.33 27.53
N LYS A 2 20.91 58.46 28.50
CA LYS A 2 19.60 57.98 28.97
C LYS A 2 18.83 57.00 28.07
N ARG A 3 18.95 55.75 28.53
CA ARG A 3 18.13 54.57 28.24
C ARG A 3 16.76 54.66 28.95
N VAL A 4 15.93 53.63 28.68
CA VAL A 4 14.80 53.08 29.45
C VAL A 4 13.50 53.93 29.44
N THR A 5 12.26 53.45 29.31
CA THR A 5 11.60 52.12 29.42
C THR A 5 10.18 52.26 28.85
N GLY A 6 9.49 51.17 28.48
CA GLY A 6 8.02 51.17 28.43
C GLY A 6 7.41 50.15 27.46
N LEU A 7 7.57 48.85 27.74
CA LEU A 7 6.46 47.96 28.13
C LEU A 7 5.47 47.57 27.02
N ILE A 8 5.59 46.30 26.61
CA ILE A 8 4.51 45.30 26.49
C ILE A 8 3.33 45.66 25.56
N GLY A 9 3.32 45.02 24.40
CA GLY A 9 2.13 44.81 23.58
C GLY A 9 2.23 43.46 22.87
N ILE A 10 1.77 42.40 23.53
CA ILE A 10 1.61 41.06 22.96
C ILE A 10 0.54 41.15 21.86
N VAL A 11 0.90 40.84 20.62
CA VAL A 11 -0.08 40.45 19.59
C VAL A 11 0.38 39.15 18.97
N ALA A 12 -0.06 38.05 19.60
CA ALA A 12 -0.15 36.76 18.96
C ALA A 12 -1.38 36.77 18.05
N ALA A 13 -1.23 36.55 16.75
CA ALA A 13 -2.28 35.98 15.91
C ALA A 13 -1.71 35.40 14.61
N SER A 14 -1.62 34.07 14.61
CA SER A 14 -1.92 33.17 13.48
C SER A 14 -1.05 33.26 12.22
N VAL A 15 0.13 32.66 12.28
CA VAL A 15 0.69 31.97 11.11
C VAL A 15 -0.02 30.62 11.00
N LEU A 16 -0.92 30.48 10.04
CA LEU A 16 -1.52 29.20 9.67
C LEU A 16 -0.43 28.33 9.02
N LEU A 17 0.25 27.53 9.85
CA LEU A 17 1.05 26.40 9.36
C LEU A 17 0.07 25.41 8.73
N THR A 18 0.19 25.23 7.41
CA THR A 18 -0.42 24.14 6.67
C THR A 18 0.04 22.83 7.31
N SER A 19 -0.82 22.19 8.09
CA SER A 19 -0.58 20.86 8.62
C SER A 19 -0.57 19.86 7.46
N VAL A 20 0.63 19.57 6.98
CA VAL A 20 0.91 18.33 6.27
C VAL A 20 0.40 17.20 7.15
N GLN A 21 -0.60 16.46 6.69
CA GLN A 21 -1.12 15.27 7.35
C GLN A 21 -0.03 14.20 7.29
N PHE A 22 0.91 14.21 8.23
CA PHE A 22 1.73 13.05 8.52
C PHE A 22 0.81 12.01 9.15
N VAL A 23 0.53 10.94 8.40
CA VAL A 23 -0.26 9.82 8.92
C VAL A 23 0.58 9.09 9.98
N SER A 24 0.37 9.45 11.25
CA SER A 24 0.86 8.67 12.38
C SER A 24 -0.21 7.64 12.71
N ALA A 25 0.10 6.37 12.47
CA ALA A 25 -0.65 5.25 12.98
C ALA A 25 -0.43 5.16 14.50
N GLU A 26 -1.15 5.97 15.29
CA GLU A 26 -1.28 5.77 16.72
C GLU A 26 -2.63 5.10 17.04
N VAL A 27 -2.50 3.86 17.49
CA VAL A 27 -3.57 2.99 17.95
C VAL A 27 -3.95 3.34 19.38
N THR A 28 -4.93 4.21 19.57
CA THR A 28 -5.57 4.40 20.90
C THR A 28 -7.10 4.45 20.78
N GLY A 29 -7.73 3.36 21.23
CA GLY A 29 -9.06 3.29 21.86
C GLY A 29 -10.27 3.98 21.21
N GLY A 30 -10.98 3.25 20.35
CA GLY A 30 -12.37 3.53 19.95
C GLY A 30 -12.96 2.32 19.22
N ASN A 31 -13.60 1.41 19.95
CA ASN A 31 -13.76 -0.01 19.61
C ASN A 31 -14.90 -0.37 18.64
N GLU A 32 -15.56 0.59 17.97
CA GLU A 32 -16.77 0.26 17.19
C GLU A 32 -16.79 0.86 15.78
N VAL A 33 -16.27 2.07 15.58
CA VAL A 33 -16.33 2.77 14.27
C VAL A 33 -15.30 2.24 13.24
N LYS A 34 -14.19 1.65 13.68
CA LYS A 34 -13.10 1.20 12.78
C LYS A 34 -13.34 -0.17 12.13
N LYS A 35 -14.27 -0.99 12.64
CA LYS A 35 -14.57 -2.30 12.04
C LYS A 35 -15.27 -2.14 10.69
N ASP A 36 -16.17 -1.18 10.58
CA ASP A 36 -16.93 -0.94 9.36
C ASP A 36 -16.06 -0.37 8.23
N GLU A 37 -15.07 0.47 8.55
CA GLU A 37 -14.12 1.00 7.56
C GLU A 37 -13.22 -0.10 6.97
N CYS A 38 -12.81 -1.08 7.77
CA CYS A 38 -12.05 -2.25 7.28
C CYS A 38 -12.91 -3.19 6.41
N LEU A 39 -14.21 -3.29 6.71
CA LEU A 39 -15.20 -4.05 5.93
C LEU A 39 -15.52 -3.40 4.57
N LEU A 40 -15.47 -2.07 4.48
CA LEU A 40 -15.72 -1.36 3.22
C LEU A 40 -14.62 -1.59 2.18
N VAL A 41 -13.37 -1.74 2.61
CA VAL A 41 -12.24 -2.04 1.71
C VAL A 41 -12.35 -3.47 1.18
N SER A 42 -12.67 -4.43 2.03
CA SER A 42 -12.77 -5.85 1.66
C SER A 42 -13.94 -6.16 0.73
N LYS A 43 -15.07 -5.44 0.84
CA LYS A 43 -16.21 -5.56 -0.10
C LYS A 43 -15.83 -5.26 -1.56
N ASN A 44 -14.87 -4.38 -1.80
CA ASN A 44 -14.42 -4.04 -3.16
C ASN A 44 -13.33 -4.98 -3.69
N CYS A 45 -12.78 -5.87 -2.86
CA CYS A 45 -11.72 -6.79 -3.26
C CYS A 45 -12.25 -8.11 -3.85
N VAL A 46 -13.49 -8.51 -3.54
CA VAL A 46 -14.01 -9.85 -3.89
C VAL A 46 -14.04 -10.11 -5.41
N ASP A 47 -14.41 -9.10 -6.20
CA ASP A 47 -14.55 -9.26 -7.65
C ASP A 47 -13.28 -8.88 -8.44
N ASN A 48 -12.25 -8.36 -7.77
CA ASN A 48 -11.04 -7.81 -8.40
C ASN A 48 -9.78 -8.66 -8.19
N VAL A 49 -9.91 -9.82 -7.54
CA VAL A 49 -8.77 -10.71 -7.28
C VAL A 49 -8.79 -11.85 -8.29
N ASP A 50 -7.76 -11.92 -9.13
CA ASP A 50 -7.52 -13.06 -9.99
C ASP A 50 -7.40 -14.34 -9.17
N SER A 51 -8.01 -15.42 -9.63
CA SER A 51 -7.68 -16.77 -9.14
C SER A 51 -6.21 -17.09 -9.39
N ILE A 52 -5.67 -18.04 -8.63
CA ILE A 52 -4.27 -18.47 -8.78
C ILE A 52 -4.02 -19.02 -10.20
N GLN A 53 -5.00 -19.73 -10.78
CA GLN A 53 -4.92 -20.22 -12.17
C GLN A 53 -4.85 -19.06 -13.16
N GLN A 54 -5.72 -18.05 -13.04
CA GLN A 54 -5.68 -16.88 -13.92
C GLN A 54 -4.35 -16.13 -13.82
N ARG A 55 -3.74 -16.10 -12.62
CA ARG A 55 -2.43 -15.47 -12.42
C ARG A 55 -1.30 -16.26 -13.10
N ILE A 56 -1.35 -17.60 -13.07
CA ILE A 56 -0.44 -18.48 -13.81
C ILE A 56 -0.56 -18.23 -15.32
N ASP A 57 -1.79 -18.18 -15.85
CA ASP A 57 -2.04 -17.95 -17.28
C ASP A 57 -1.50 -16.59 -17.75
N LYS A 58 -1.72 -15.54 -16.96
CA LYS A 58 -1.18 -14.21 -17.24
C LYS A 58 0.35 -14.21 -17.25
N LEU A 59 0.99 -14.84 -16.27
CA LEU A 59 2.45 -14.91 -16.21
C LEU A 59 3.01 -15.68 -17.42
N ASN A 60 2.42 -16.81 -17.79
CA ASN A 60 2.81 -17.56 -18.98
C ASN A 60 2.66 -16.73 -20.26
N LYS A 61 1.57 -15.98 -20.39
CA LYS A 61 1.36 -15.07 -21.52
C LYS A 61 2.44 -13.98 -21.60
N GLU A 62 2.79 -13.36 -20.48
CA GLU A 62 3.85 -12.34 -20.47
C GLU A 62 5.23 -12.94 -20.74
N ILE A 63 5.55 -14.11 -20.18
CA ILE A 63 6.81 -14.83 -20.45
C ILE A 63 6.91 -15.20 -21.94
N SER A 64 5.80 -15.58 -22.57
CA SER A 64 5.77 -15.94 -24.00
C SER A 64 6.15 -14.80 -24.94
N LYS A 65 6.04 -13.54 -24.49
CA LYS A 65 6.52 -12.37 -25.25
C LYS A 65 8.04 -12.33 -25.36
N GLY A 66 8.75 -13.04 -24.49
CA GLY A 66 10.19 -13.24 -24.57
C GLY A 66 10.98 -11.92 -24.61
N THR A 67 12.10 -11.95 -25.32
CA THR A 67 13.01 -10.80 -25.41
C THR A 67 12.53 -9.68 -26.32
N ASP A 68 11.39 -9.87 -26.99
CA ASP A 68 10.79 -8.83 -27.83
C ASP A 68 10.19 -7.70 -26.98
N VAL A 69 9.84 -8.01 -25.73
CA VAL A 69 9.24 -7.06 -24.77
C VAL A 69 10.06 -6.92 -23.49
N TYR A 70 10.75 -7.98 -23.06
CA TYR A 70 11.42 -8.02 -21.76
C TYR A 70 12.93 -8.25 -21.87
N THR A 71 13.66 -7.69 -20.92
CA THR A 71 15.06 -8.08 -20.71
C THR A 71 15.16 -9.49 -20.11
N LYS A 72 16.37 -10.08 -20.18
CA LYS A 72 16.64 -11.40 -19.57
C LYS A 72 16.38 -11.43 -18.07
N ASP A 73 16.72 -10.35 -17.36
CA ASP A 73 16.51 -10.26 -15.91
C ASP A 73 15.02 -10.12 -15.56
N GLU A 74 14.24 -9.39 -16.38
CA GLU A 74 12.78 -9.31 -16.22
C GLU A 74 12.10 -10.65 -16.50
N LEU A 75 12.51 -11.36 -17.54
CA LEU A 75 12.03 -12.72 -17.81
C LEU A 75 12.38 -13.67 -16.67
N ARG A 76 13.58 -13.57 -16.07
CA ARG A 76 13.95 -14.36 -14.89
C ARG A 76 13.00 -14.07 -13.73
N ASN A 77 12.72 -12.79 -13.47
CA ASN A 77 11.78 -12.39 -12.42
C ASN A 77 10.35 -12.90 -12.67
N LEU A 78 9.87 -12.85 -13.92
CA LEU A 78 8.57 -13.41 -14.29
C LEU A 78 8.51 -14.93 -14.05
N ASN A 79 9.56 -15.66 -14.42
CA ASN A 79 9.66 -17.10 -14.16
C ASN A 79 9.72 -17.42 -12.65
N ASP A 80 10.43 -16.61 -11.87
CA ASP A 80 10.49 -16.77 -10.41
C ASP A 80 9.11 -16.58 -9.77
N LYS A 81 8.34 -15.57 -10.22
CA LYS A 81 6.95 -15.34 -9.79
C LYS A 81 6.01 -16.47 -10.20
N LEU A 82 6.18 -17.01 -11.42
CA LEU A 82 5.40 -18.16 -11.89
C LEU A 82 5.60 -19.36 -10.96
N ARG A 83 6.85 -19.71 -10.67
CA ARG A 83 7.20 -20.82 -9.79
C ARG A 83 6.65 -20.64 -8.37
N GLU A 84 6.68 -19.43 -7.82
CA GLU A 84 6.08 -19.14 -6.50
C GLU A 84 4.56 -19.32 -6.51
N THR A 85 3.90 -18.87 -7.59
CA THR A 85 2.45 -18.98 -7.75
C THR A 85 2.02 -20.45 -7.89
N GLU A 86 2.77 -21.26 -8.64
CA GLU A 86 2.53 -22.70 -8.78
C GLU A 86 2.70 -23.45 -7.45
N ARG A 87 3.74 -23.13 -6.66
CA ARG A 87 3.91 -23.70 -5.32
C ARG A 87 2.76 -23.35 -4.38
N THR A 88 2.25 -22.13 -4.49
CA THR A 88 1.08 -21.71 -3.71
C THR A 88 -0.14 -22.55 -4.08
N LEU A 89 -0.34 -22.80 -5.36
CA LEU A 89 -1.40 -23.68 -5.83
C LEU A 89 -1.24 -25.11 -5.33
N GLU A 90 -0.02 -25.66 -5.43
CA GLU A 90 0.31 -27.00 -4.96
C GLU A 90 0.02 -27.14 -3.45
N PHE A 91 0.45 -26.17 -2.65
CA PHE A 91 0.18 -26.14 -1.22
C PHE A 91 -1.32 -26.15 -0.92
N MET A 92 -2.11 -25.36 -1.65
CA MET A 92 -3.57 -25.30 -1.47
C MET A 92 -4.31 -26.55 -1.97
N THR A 93 -3.71 -27.35 -2.86
CA THR A 93 -4.36 -28.54 -3.45
C THR A 93 -3.96 -29.85 -2.77
N VAL A 94 -2.77 -29.91 -2.14
CA VAL A 94 -2.24 -31.13 -1.52
C VAL A 94 -2.50 -31.19 -0.01
N GLY A 95 -2.83 -30.07 0.65
CA GLY A 95 -3.01 -30.01 2.11
C GLY A 95 -4.16 -29.12 2.59
N GLY A 96 -5.41 -29.54 2.32
CA GLY A 96 -6.63 -29.03 2.95
C GLY A 96 -7.28 -30.08 3.84
#